data_AF-X0H6I0-F1
#
_entry.id   AF-X0H6I0-F1
#
_cell.length_a   1.000
_cell.length_b   1.000
_cell.length_c   1.000
_cell.angle_alpha   90.00
_cell.angle_beta   90.00
_cell.angle_gamma   90.00
#
_symmetry.space_group_name_H-M   'P 1'
#
loop_
_entity.id
_entity.type
_entity.pdbx_description
1 polymer ?
#
loop_
_entity_poly.entity_id
_entity_poly.type
_entity_poly.pdbx_seq_one_letter_code
_entity_poly.pdbx_strand_id
1 'polypeptide(L)'
;MSLSTYIDQADPGENGWFIQHKISDLISLLLESKDASDGLRQIKRLIELLLLSNHIDKAYTLICALYEYHRLILVPSSLSNQDAFQLRGRPFDNFWEAHPAYHNPFDGQTETDAAFDRKERLAKQQWYEYSECTRTGWMLEHCSLPEPKDVHIWRETNDAPMIAMCARLLAKNKTPGQYATRENMEEALAAAKKLYAQPQVPVTEWEFKWNGHQTVRRHSYLLYRRLVVELAIRLGKFGTAAEILSLGLRLDGFNDIDGAQLGRYLFLPGIYRVLPLLAESKKEGNPFYIEGDDADTMIEQVITALKVRAQNGRQWSLAPERVGWQELLDRLAKAAWIVNRKEYQELGLTCAEDILYSPATEEEISEAEAKVGELPSDLKDMVRVANGFQGGWHFLKGGINGLDNIDLADDDVENCMWFLGDLDQDIYSKVIALSPATECDGFMHLMISPAYWQNSESSDGENFDDGEYPYWQWASWQAGESCWHSFREWVASEVEHLEMMVKKGKILDDDN
;
A
#
# COMPACT_ATOMS: atom_id res chain seq x y z
N MET A 1 -26.49 -5.74 5.76
CA MET A 1 -25.95 -4.64 4.93
C MET A 1 -25.28 -5.28 3.73
N SER A 2 -25.50 -4.78 2.52
CA SER A 2 -24.75 -5.20 1.34
C SER A 2 -23.26 -4.95 1.61
N LEU A 3 -22.41 -5.96 1.45
CA LEU A 3 -20.96 -5.78 1.51
C LEU A 3 -20.54 -5.09 0.22
N SER A 4 -20.49 -3.75 0.24
CA SER A 4 -20.00 -2.97 -0.89
C SER A 4 -18.55 -3.36 -1.19
N THR A 5 -18.32 -3.84 -2.41
CA THR A 5 -17.00 -4.29 -2.88
C THR A 5 -16.68 -3.70 -4.23
N TYR A 6 -15.40 -3.47 -4.49
CA TYR A 6 -14.90 -3.08 -5.81
C TYR A 6 -13.76 -4.00 -6.23
N ILE A 7 -13.55 -4.13 -7.54
CA ILE A 7 -12.41 -4.87 -8.09
C ILE A 7 -11.29 -3.86 -8.33
N ASP A 8 -10.07 -4.23 -7.98
CA ASP A 8 -8.86 -3.53 -8.37
C ASP A 8 -7.79 -4.54 -8.82
N GLN A 9 -6.65 -4.02 -9.26
CA GLN A 9 -5.46 -4.81 -9.51
C GLN A 9 -4.82 -5.23 -8.18
N ALA A 10 -4.37 -6.48 -8.15
CA ALA A 10 -3.58 -7.02 -7.05
C ALA A 10 -2.25 -6.24 -6.88
N ASP A 11 -1.90 -5.93 -5.64
CA ASP A 11 -0.59 -5.37 -5.31
C ASP A 11 0.52 -6.42 -5.53
N PRO A 12 1.78 -6.01 -5.77
CA PRO A 12 2.90 -6.95 -5.87
C PRO A 12 2.99 -7.87 -4.65
N GLY A 13 2.84 -9.17 -4.84
CA GLY A 13 2.86 -10.19 -3.77
C GLY A 13 1.49 -10.71 -3.33
N GLU A 14 0.38 -10.19 -3.87
CA GLU A 14 -0.94 -10.79 -3.66
C GLU A 14 -1.27 -11.87 -4.70
N ASN A 15 -2.09 -12.85 -4.31
CA ASN A 15 -2.46 -13.97 -5.16
C ASN A 15 -3.47 -13.53 -6.24
N GLY A 16 -3.02 -13.47 -7.49
CA GLY A 16 -3.87 -13.20 -8.66
C GLY A 16 -3.54 -11.88 -9.35
N TRP A 17 -4.26 -11.58 -10.43
CA TRP A 17 -4.08 -10.33 -11.20
C TRP A 17 -5.10 -9.25 -10.83
N PHE A 18 -6.26 -9.66 -10.31
CA PHE A 18 -7.35 -8.80 -9.87
C PHE A 18 -7.86 -9.27 -8.51
N ILE A 19 -8.15 -8.32 -7.63
CA ILE A 19 -8.60 -8.59 -6.27
C ILE A 19 -9.88 -7.80 -6.00
N GLN A 20 -10.79 -8.46 -5.29
CA GLN A 20 -12.01 -7.84 -4.81
C GLN A 20 -11.76 -7.26 -3.41
N HIS A 21 -11.79 -5.94 -3.31
CA HIS A 21 -11.66 -5.21 -2.06
C HIS A 21 -13.03 -5.00 -1.42
N LYS A 22 -13.10 -5.18 -0.10
CA LYS A 22 -14.26 -4.78 0.69
C LYS A 22 -14.04 -3.37 1.21
N ILE A 23 -15.07 -2.55 1.12
CA ILE A 23 -15.02 -1.18 1.64
C ILE A 23 -14.83 -1.17 3.16
N SER A 24 -15.31 -2.20 3.86
CA SER A 24 -15.03 -2.39 5.28
C SER A 24 -13.53 -2.48 5.58
N ASP A 25 -12.75 -3.11 4.71
CA ASP A 25 -11.30 -3.27 4.92
C ASP A 25 -10.60 -1.91 4.75
N LEU A 26 -11.01 -1.11 3.75
CA LEU A 26 -10.54 0.27 3.60
C LEU A 26 -10.91 1.14 4.81
N ILE A 27 -12.14 1.01 5.32
CA ILE A 27 -12.58 1.74 6.52
C ILE A 27 -11.74 1.37 7.73
N SER A 28 -11.46 0.08 7.94
CA SER A 28 -10.58 -0.38 9.02
C SER A 28 -9.17 0.20 8.87
N LEU A 29 -8.59 0.25 7.66
CA LEU A 29 -7.27 0.88 7.45
C LEU A 29 -7.26 2.37 7.80
N LEU A 30 -8.37 3.08 7.65
CA LEU A 30 -8.48 4.49 8.02
C LEU A 30 -8.70 4.69 9.52
N LEU A 31 -9.57 3.86 10.10
CA LEU A 31 -10.05 4.02 11.47
C LEU A 31 -9.11 3.38 12.49
N GLU A 32 -8.57 2.21 12.19
CA GLU A 32 -7.86 1.36 13.15
C GLU A 32 -6.35 1.48 13.08
N SER A 33 -5.76 1.88 11.94
CA SER A 33 -4.29 2.00 11.82
C SER A 33 -3.73 3.22 12.55
N LYS A 34 -2.52 3.09 13.13
CA LYS A 34 -1.78 4.23 13.71
C LYS A 34 -1.42 5.23 12.61
N ASP A 35 -0.76 4.74 11.57
CA ASP A 35 -0.55 5.47 10.31
C ASP A 35 -1.67 5.12 9.31
N ALA A 36 -2.45 6.14 8.91
CA ALA A 36 -3.56 5.99 7.97
C ALA A 36 -3.13 6.12 6.49
N SER A 37 -1.83 6.23 6.21
CA SER A 37 -1.28 6.45 4.86
C SER A 37 -1.76 5.43 3.83
N ASP A 38 -1.82 4.15 4.21
CA ASP A 38 -2.30 3.09 3.32
C ASP A 38 -3.79 3.22 3.00
N GLY A 39 -4.61 3.56 4.01
CA GLY A 39 -6.02 3.88 3.83
C GLY A 39 -6.21 5.07 2.88
N LEU A 40 -5.43 6.14 3.06
CA LEU A 40 -5.48 7.32 2.18
C LEU A 40 -5.05 6.98 0.74
N ARG A 41 -4.04 6.12 0.56
CA ARG A 41 -3.61 5.64 -0.76
C ARG A 41 -4.72 4.84 -1.45
N GLN A 42 -5.42 3.98 -0.70
CA GLN A 42 -6.57 3.23 -1.22
C GLN A 42 -7.77 4.14 -1.53
N ILE A 43 -8.02 5.21 -0.78
CA ILE A 43 -9.03 6.22 -1.15
C ILE A 43 -8.66 6.89 -2.47
N LYS A 44 -7.39 7.31 -2.64
CA LYS A 44 -6.92 7.87 -3.92
C LYS A 44 -7.18 6.90 -5.06
N ARG A 45 -6.92 5.62 -4.84
CA ARG A 45 -7.17 4.59 -5.84
C ARG A 45 -8.66 4.43 -6.15
N LEU A 46 -9.53 4.43 -5.14
CA LEU A 46 -10.99 4.44 -5.32
C LEU A 46 -11.46 5.65 -6.15
N ILE A 47 -10.89 6.84 -5.94
CA ILE A 47 -11.17 8.04 -6.76
C ILE A 47 -10.84 7.76 -8.23
N GLU A 48 -9.68 7.16 -8.54
CA GLU A 48 -9.30 6.81 -9.91
C GLU A 48 -10.28 5.82 -10.56
N LEU A 49 -10.77 4.83 -9.79
CA LEU A 49 -11.77 3.86 -10.25
C LEU A 49 -13.15 4.49 -10.48
N LEU A 50 -13.55 5.45 -9.65
CA LEU A 50 -14.76 6.25 -9.84
C LEU A 50 -14.67 7.08 -11.13
N LEU A 51 -13.54 7.73 -11.38
CA LEU A 51 -13.30 8.46 -12.63
C LEU A 51 -13.36 7.53 -13.85
N LEU A 52 -12.71 6.37 -13.79
CA LEU A 52 -12.76 5.36 -14.84
C LEU A 52 -14.20 4.87 -15.13
N SER A 53 -15.03 4.79 -14.09
CA SER A 53 -16.46 4.46 -14.18
C SER A 53 -17.34 5.64 -14.61
N ASN A 54 -16.74 6.80 -14.92
CA ASN A 54 -17.40 8.06 -15.28
C ASN A 54 -18.30 8.64 -14.17
N HIS A 55 -17.99 8.36 -12.91
CA HIS A 55 -18.66 8.91 -11.73
C HIS A 55 -18.00 10.22 -11.27
N ILE A 56 -18.09 11.26 -12.09
CA ILE A 56 -17.35 12.52 -11.92
C ILE A 56 -17.70 13.25 -10.61
N ASP A 57 -19.00 13.49 -10.34
CA ASP A 57 -19.46 14.19 -9.11
C ASP A 57 -19.02 13.46 -7.83
N LYS A 58 -19.11 12.14 -7.88
CA LYS A 58 -18.76 11.20 -6.82
C LYS A 58 -17.26 11.22 -6.52
N ALA A 59 -16.43 11.12 -7.56
CA ALA A 59 -14.98 11.27 -7.44
C ALA A 59 -14.60 12.64 -6.87
N TYR A 60 -15.23 13.73 -7.36
CA TYR A 60 -14.99 15.08 -6.86
C TYR A 60 -15.35 15.23 -5.38
N THR A 61 -16.50 14.71 -4.95
CA THR A 61 -16.94 14.74 -3.56
C THR A 61 -15.91 14.09 -2.63
N LEU A 62 -15.36 12.94 -3.05
CA LEU A 62 -14.33 12.24 -2.28
C LEU A 62 -12.99 12.98 -2.29
N ILE A 63 -12.60 13.63 -3.40
CA ILE A 63 -11.42 14.52 -3.46
C ILE A 63 -11.55 15.67 -2.45
N CYS A 64 -12.71 16.33 -2.39
CA CYS A 64 -12.97 17.42 -1.45
C CYS A 64 -12.89 16.94 0.01
N ALA A 65 -13.51 15.80 0.32
CA ALA A 65 -13.45 15.23 1.67
C ALA A 65 -12.02 14.86 2.07
N LEU A 66 -11.22 14.29 1.15
CA LEU A 66 -9.82 13.97 1.44
C LEU A 66 -9.02 15.25 1.69
N TYR A 67 -9.24 16.30 0.89
CA TYR A 67 -8.61 17.59 1.13
C TYR A 67 -8.96 18.19 2.49
N GLU A 68 -10.24 18.12 2.88
CA GLU A 68 -10.70 18.65 4.17
C GLU A 68 -10.07 17.91 5.35
N TYR A 69 -9.99 16.58 5.31
CA TYR A 69 -9.63 15.78 6.48
C TYR A 69 -8.18 15.28 6.52
N HIS A 70 -7.43 15.20 5.41
CA HIS A 70 -6.11 14.54 5.39
C HIS A 70 -5.13 15.06 6.45
N ARG A 71 -5.06 16.39 6.67
CA ARG A 71 -4.15 17.00 7.65
C ARG A 71 -4.49 16.67 9.09
N LEU A 72 -5.74 16.35 9.37
CA LEU A 72 -6.23 15.97 10.70
C LEU A 72 -6.00 14.47 10.98
N ILE A 73 -5.72 13.70 9.94
CA ILE A 73 -5.61 12.24 9.99
C ILE A 73 -4.14 11.79 9.98
N LEU A 74 -3.26 12.50 9.26
CA LEU A 74 -1.85 12.18 9.15
C LEU A 74 -1.07 12.58 10.42
N VAL A 75 -0.14 11.71 10.85
CA VAL A 75 0.75 11.98 11.99
C VAL A 75 1.79 13.06 11.60
N PRO A 76 2.17 14.00 12.48
CA PRO A 76 3.06 15.11 12.09
C PRO A 76 4.49 14.76 11.67
N SER A 77 4.95 13.50 11.72
CA SER A 77 6.40 13.21 11.79
C SER A 77 7.04 12.34 10.70
N SER A 78 6.33 11.78 9.71
CA SER A 78 7.02 10.96 8.69
C SER A 78 7.25 11.72 7.38
N LEU A 79 8.50 11.69 6.90
CA LEU A 79 8.87 12.06 5.52
C LEU A 79 8.04 11.29 4.46
N SER A 80 7.43 10.16 4.82
CA SER A 80 6.50 9.37 3.98
C SER A 80 5.11 10.00 3.80
N ASN A 81 4.70 10.92 4.67
CA ASN A 81 3.36 11.54 4.61
C ASN A 81 3.21 12.50 3.42
N GLN A 82 4.31 12.98 2.85
CA GLN A 82 4.29 13.79 1.62
C GLN A 82 3.92 12.95 0.37
N ASP A 83 4.23 11.65 0.36
CA ASP A 83 3.94 10.75 -0.76
C ASP A 83 2.56 10.10 -0.67
N ALA A 84 2.05 9.84 0.55
CA ALA A 84 0.70 9.27 0.75
C ALA A 84 -0.41 10.17 0.19
N PHE A 85 -0.15 11.48 0.08
CA PHE A 85 -1.09 12.48 -0.41
C PHE A 85 -0.65 13.14 -1.72
N GLN A 86 -0.31 12.34 -2.73
CA GLN A 86 -0.15 12.83 -4.11
C GLN A 86 -1.50 12.96 -4.86
N LEU A 87 -2.51 13.62 -4.26
CA LEU A 87 -3.65 14.12 -5.05
C LEU A 87 -3.26 15.30 -5.96
N ARG A 88 -2.06 15.88 -5.76
CA ARG A 88 -1.36 16.75 -6.72
C ARG A 88 -0.76 15.96 -7.91
N GLY A 89 -0.89 14.63 -7.92
CA GLY A 89 -0.27 13.76 -8.90
C GLY A 89 -0.87 13.89 -10.30
N ARG A 90 -0.13 13.38 -11.28
CA ARG A 90 -0.44 13.37 -12.72
C ARG A 90 -1.92 13.06 -13.08
N PRO A 91 -2.65 12.09 -12.48
CA PRO A 91 -4.00 11.73 -12.95
C PRO A 91 -5.04 12.87 -12.94
N PHE A 92 -4.90 13.86 -12.06
CA PHE A 92 -5.92 14.90 -11.88
C PHE A 92 -5.62 16.19 -12.65
N ASP A 93 -4.44 16.34 -13.25
CA ASP A 93 -4.07 17.59 -13.92
C ASP A 93 -5.00 17.92 -15.11
N ASN A 94 -5.36 16.89 -15.89
CA ASN A 94 -6.31 17.06 -17.00
C ASN A 94 -7.78 17.00 -16.54
N PHE A 95 -8.06 16.53 -15.32
CA PHE A 95 -9.42 16.49 -14.77
C PHE A 95 -9.99 17.91 -14.66
N TRP A 96 -9.22 18.81 -14.04
CA TRP A 96 -9.63 20.20 -13.81
C TRP A 96 -9.81 20.97 -15.12
N GLU A 97 -9.00 20.69 -16.14
CA GLU A 97 -9.16 21.29 -17.47
C GLU A 97 -10.41 20.77 -18.18
N ALA A 98 -10.70 19.47 -18.07
CA ALA A 98 -11.87 18.86 -18.69
C ALA A 98 -13.19 19.24 -18.00
N HIS A 99 -13.14 19.56 -16.71
CA HIS A 99 -14.32 19.86 -15.91
C HIS A 99 -14.17 21.19 -15.12
N PRO A 100 -14.16 22.34 -15.81
CA PRO A 100 -13.90 23.65 -15.20
C PRO A 100 -14.99 24.13 -14.22
N ALA A 101 -16.13 23.44 -14.14
CA ALA A 101 -17.19 23.72 -13.17
C ALA A 101 -16.81 23.29 -11.74
N TYR A 102 -15.88 22.34 -11.59
CA TYR A 102 -15.40 21.91 -10.28
C TYR A 102 -14.22 22.77 -9.84
N HIS A 103 -14.30 23.31 -8.64
CA HIS A 103 -13.20 24.07 -8.05
C HIS A 103 -12.11 23.11 -7.57
N ASN A 104 -10.86 23.36 -7.97
CA ASN A 104 -9.72 22.61 -7.50
C ASN A 104 -9.36 23.03 -6.04
N PRO A 105 -9.59 22.17 -5.04
CA PRO A 105 -9.31 22.54 -3.63
C PRO A 105 -7.83 22.75 -3.33
N PHE A 106 -6.94 22.35 -4.25
CA PHE A 106 -5.49 22.51 -4.14
C PHE A 106 -4.96 23.83 -4.74
N ASP A 107 -5.82 24.66 -5.34
CA ASP A 107 -5.41 25.93 -5.92
C ASP A 107 -4.81 26.87 -4.85
N GLY A 108 -3.64 27.47 -5.14
CA GLY A 108 -2.98 28.46 -4.27
C GLY A 108 -1.92 27.93 -3.30
N GLN A 109 -1.69 26.61 -3.20
CA GLN A 109 -0.60 26.04 -2.38
C GLN A 109 0.75 25.90 -3.12
N THR A 110 1.03 26.80 -4.08
CA THR A 110 2.31 26.87 -4.79
C THR A 110 3.34 27.63 -3.95
N GLU A 111 4.10 26.91 -3.14
CA GLU A 111 5.45 27.34 -2.77
C GLU A 111 6.43 26.64 -3.73
N THR A 112 7.29 27.45 -4.36
CA THR A 112 8.56 27.11 -5.04
C THR A 112 8.56 26.31 -6.35
N ASP A 113 7.83 26.73 -7.39
CA ASP A 113 8.15 26.33 -8.78
C ASP A 113 7.89 27.49 -9.78
N ALA A 114 8.53 28.63 -9.51
CA ALA A 114 8.36 29.89 -10.23
C ALA A 114 9.15 29.99 -11.56
N ALA A 115 9.27 28.92 -12.35
CA ALA A 115 10.06 28.97 -13.60
C ALA A 115 9.34 28.57 -14.90
N PHE A 116 8.20 27.86 -14.84
CA PHE A 116 7.47 27.45 -16.06
C PHE A 116 5.96 27.60 -15.92
N ASP A 117 5.30 28.04 -17.00
CA ASP A 117 3.84 28.05 -17.10
C ASP A 117 3.31 26.60 -16.94
N ARG A 118 2.30 26.39 -16.09
CA ARG A 118 1.72 25.07 -15.79
C ARG A 118 1.39 24.31 -17.07
N LYS A 119 0.88 25.02 -18.08
CA LYS A 119 0.54 24.48 -19.40
C LYS A 119 1.75 23.93 -20.15
N GLU A 120 2.88 24.62 -20.09
CA GLU A 120 4.13 24.19 -20.73
C GLU A 120 4.68 22.92 -20.06
N ARG A 121 4.67 22.88 -18.71
CA ARG A 121 5.06 21.70 -17.94
C ARG A 121 4.21 20.48 -18.29
N LEU A 122 2.88 20.66 -18.35
CA LEU A 122 1.95 19.59 -18.74
C LEU A 122 2.20 19.12 -20.16
N ALA A 123 2.30 20.03 -21.13
CA ALA A 123 2.59 19.68 -22.52
C ALA A 123 3.90 18.89 -22.66
N LYS A 124 4.94 19.28 -21.91
CA LYS A 124 6.23 18.58 -21.87
C LYS A 124 6.09 17.16 -21.29
N GLN A 125 5.39 17.00 -20.17
CA GLN A 125 5.13 15.69 -19.56
C GLN A 125 4.32 14.76 -20.47
N GLN A 126 3.27 15.28 -21.11
CA GLN A 126 2.46 14.51 -22.08
C GLN A 126 3.30 14.04 -23.27
N TRP A 127 4.14 14.92 -23.79
CA TRP A 127 5.03 14.56 -24.88
C TRP A 127 6.03 13.47 -24.46
N TYR A 128 6.60 13.54 -23.25
CA TYR A 128 7.47 12.48 -22.75
C TYR A 128 6.76 11.13 -22.70
N GLU A 129 5.58 11.03 -22.08
CA GLU A 129 4.81 9.78 -22.01
C GLU A 129 4.46 9.24 -23.40
N TYR A 130 4.08 10.12 -24.34
CA TYR A 130 3.88 9.73 -25.75
C TYR A 130 5.16 9.18 -26.37
N SER A 131 6.29 9.88 -26.18
CA SER A 131 7.59 9.52 -26.74
C SER A 131 8.06 8.15 -26.23
N GLU A 132 7.87 7.86 -24.95
CA GLU A 132 8.17 6.56 -24.35
C GLU A 132 7.39 5.44 -25.04
N CYS A 133 6.12 5.66 -25.34
CA CYS A 133 5.31 4.67 -26.04
C CYS A 133 5.73 4.45 -27.51
N THR A 134 6.48 5.38 -28.11
CA THR A 134 7.00 5.27 -29.48
C THR A 134 8.45 4.78 -29.54
N ARG A 135 9.07 4.45 -28.40
CA ARG A 135 10.45 3.95 -28.35
C ARG A 135 10.59 2.65 -29.14
N THR A 136 11.57 2.62 -30.03
CA THR A 136 11.90 1.48 -30.89
C THR A 136 13.13 0.72 -30.42
N GLY A 137 13.98 1.33 -29.58
CA GLY A 137 15.17 0.68 -29.00
C GLY A 137 14.82 -0.56 -28.19
N TRP A 138 13.75 -0.50 -27.39
CA TRP A 138 13.24 -1.65 -26.64
C TRP A 138 12.90 -2.84 -27.55
N MET A 139 12.35 -2.60 -28.74
CA MET A 139 12.03 -3.66 -29.69
C MET A 139 13.30 -4.30 -30.27
N LEU A 140 14.37 -3.53 -30.47
CA LEU A 140 15.67 -4.07 -30.89
C LEU A 140 16.30 -4.91 -29.77
N GLU A 141 16.34 -4.38 -28.55
CA GLU A 141 16.99 -5.03 -27.40
C GLU A 141 16.27 -6.32 -27.00
N HIS A 142 14.95 -6.27 -26.88
CA HIS A 142 14.18 -7.40 -26.38
C HIS A 142 13.66 -8.29 -27.51
N CYS A 143 13.26 -7.73 -28.65
CA CYS A 143 12.74 -8.53 -29.78
C CYS A 143 13.78 -8.89 -30.84
N SER A 144 15.04 -8.45 -30.70
CA SER A 144 16.06 -8.60 -31.75
C SER A 144 15.58 -8.09 -33.11
N LEU A 145 14.67 -7.10 -33.10
CA LEU A 145 13.97 -6.61 -34.27
C LEU A 145 14.50 -5.22 -34.66
N PRO A 146 15.28 -5.11 -35.75
CA PRO A 146 15.71 -3.81 -36.27
C PRO A 146 14.54 -3.05 -36.90
N GLU A 147 14.66 -1.72 -36.96
CA GLU A 147 13.70 -0.88 -37.68
C GLU A 147 13.65 -1.28 -39.17
N PRO A 148 12.45 -1.51 -39.75
CA PRO A 148 12.33 -1.86 -41.16
C PRO A 148 12.66 -0.67 -42.07
N LYS A 149 13.18 -0.96 -43.27
CA LYS A 149 13.43 0.08 -44.30
C LYS A 149 12.13 0.69 -44.83
N ASP A 150 11.09 -0.12 -44.94
CA ASP A 150 9.75 0.31 -45.32
C ASP A 150 8.80 0.07 -44.14
N VAL A 151 8.28 1.17 -43.58
CA VAL A 151 7.34 1.11 -42.46
C VAL A 151 5.99 0.54 -42.88
N HIS A 152 5.63 0.55 -44.17
CA HIS A 152 4.33 0.09 -44.66
C HIS A 152 4.21 -1.44 -44.79
N ILE A 153 5.31 -2.18 -44.53
CA ILE A 153 5.33 -3.64 -44.50
C ILE A 153 4.30 -4.25 -43.51
N TRP A 154 3.86 -3.46 -42.51
CA TRP A 154 2.80 -3.85 -41.58
C TRP A 154 1.51 -4.28 -42.29
N ARG A 155 1.23 -3.75 -43.49
CA ARG A 155 0.03 -4.06 -44.27
C ARG A 155 0.00 -5.52 -44.71
N GLU A 156 1.17 -6.06 -45.05
CA GLU A 156 1.33 -7.38 -45.65
C GLU A 156 1.70 -8.46 -44.62
N THR A 157 2.54 -8.11 -43.63
CA THR A 157 2.99 -9.06 -42.61
C THR A 157 1.90 -9.36 -41.57
N ASN A 158 1.96 -10.56 -40.98
CA ASN A 158 1.17 -10.93 -39.79
C ASN A 158 2.04 -11.06 -38.53
N ASP A 159 3.34 -10.78 -38.64
CA ASP A 159 4.28 -10.82 -37.51
C ASP A 159 3.97 -9.69 -36.51
N ALA A 160 3.57 -10.06 -35.29
CA ALA A 160 3.12 -9.10 -34.27
C ALA A 160 4.23 -8.09 -33.87
N PRO A 161 5.49 -8.51 -33.60
CA PRO A 161 6.58 -7.58 -33.36
C PRO A 161 6.80 -6.59 -34.51
N MET A 162 6.79 -7.04 -35.78
CA MET A 162 6.94 -6.15 -36.94
C MET A 162 5.79 -5.14 -37.04
N ILE A 163 4.54 -5.57 -36.87
CA ILE A 163 3.38 -4.66 -36.90
C ILE A 163 3.50 -3.61 -35.79
N ALA A 164 3.87 -4.02 -34.57
CA ALA A 164 4.09 -3.12 -33.44
C ALA A 164 5.22 -2.12 -33.70
N MET A 165 6.35 -2.58 -34.25
CA MET A 165 7.48 -1.72 -34.64
C MET A 165 7.05 -0.66 -35.65
N CYS A 166 6.32 -1.06 -36.70
CA CYS A 166 5.82 -0.14 -37.72
C CYS A 166 4.85 0.89 -37.12
N ALA A 167 3.93 0.46 -36.25
CA ALA A 167 3.01 1.37 -35.56
C ALA A 167 3.76 2.41 -34.71
N ARG A 168 4.78 1.99 -33.95
CA ARG A 168 5.65 2.89 -33.17
C ARG A 168 6.37 3.89 -34.08
N LEU A 169 6.95 3.44 -35.19
CA LEU A 169 7.67 4.30 -36.14
C LEU A 169 6.76 5.33 -36.81
N LEU A 170 5.57 4.91 -37.25
CA LEU A 170 4.57 5.81 -37.84
C LEU A 170 4.09 6.86 -36.82
N ALA A 171 3.94 6.47 -35.55
CA ALA A 171 3.56 7.40 -34.48
C ALA A 171 4.70 8.32 -34.01
N LYS A 172 5.96 8.00 -34.32
CA LYS A 172 7.14 8.72 -33.83
C LYS A 172 7.37 10.02 -34.61
N ASN A 173 7.73 11.09 -33.89
CA ASN A 173 8.30 12.31 -34.48
C ASN A 173 9.72 12.52 -33.93
N LYS A 174 10.66 12.92 -34.78
CA LYS A 174 12.06 13.16 -34.40
C LYS A 174 12.26 14.50 -33.67
N THR A 175 11.32 15.42 -33.82
CA THR A 175 11.40 16.75 -33.20
C THR A 175 10.76 16.72 -31.81
N PRO A 176 11.50 17.05 -30.73
CA PRO A 176 10.94 17.15 -29.40
C PRO A 176 9.75 18.10 -29.32
N GLY A 177 8.71 17.74 -28.56
CA GLY A 177 7.47 18.49 -28.42
C GLY A 177 6.49 18.38 -29.59
N GLN A 178 6.85 17.68 -30.68
CA GLN A 178 5.97 17.48 -31.85
C GLN A 178 5.43 16.05 -31.91
N TYR A 179 4.27 15.91 -32.54
CA TYR A 179 3.58 14.64 -32.79
C TYR A 179 3.66 14.27 -34.28
N ALA A 180 3.37 13.01 -34.60
CA ALA A 180 3.32 12.58 -36.00
C ALA A 180 2.25 13.36 -36.80
N THR A 181 2.40 13.38 -38.13
CA THR A 181 1.39 13.98 -39.01
C THR A 181 0.07 13.23 -38.88
N ARG A 182 -1.05 13.88 -39.25
CA ARG A 182 -2.37 13.24 -39.21
C ARG A 182 -2.41 11.93 -40.00
N GLU A 183 -1.86 11.94 -41.21
CA GLU A 183 -1.78 10.76 -42.10
C GLU A 183 -1.00 9.61 -41.42
N ASN A 184 0.17 9.91 -40.85
CA ASN A 184 0.97 8.92 -40.15
C ASN A 184 0.27 8.40 -38.89
N MET A 185 -0.45 9.24 -38.14
CA MET A 185 -1.24 8.81 -37.00
C MET A 185 -2.40 7.90 -37.41
N GLU A 186 -3.08 8.20 -38.53
CA GLU A 186 -4.15 7.35 -39.08
C GLU A 186 -3.60 5.98 -39.47
N GLU A 187 -2.40 5.96 -40.07
CA GLU A 187 -1.74 4.71 -40.44
C GLU A 187 -1.23 3.92 -39.24
N ALA A 188 -0.61 4.59 -38.25
CA ALA A 188 -0.19 3.97 -37.00
C ALA A 188 -1.37 3.32 -36.26
N LEU A 189 -2.51 4.00 -36.22
CA LEU A 189 -3.74 3.48 -35.62
C LEU A 189 -4.26 2.27 -36.40
N ALA A 190 -4.18 2.26 -37.73
CA ALA A 190 -4.58 1.10 -38.54
C ALA A 190 -3.68 -0.12 -38.28
N ALA A 191 -2.36 0.07 -38.21
CA ALA A 191 -1.40 -0.97 -37.84
C ALA A 191 -1.67 -1.51 -36.42
N ALA A 192 -1.92 -0.63 -35.46
CA ALA A 192 -2.27 -1.00 -34.10
C ALA A 192 -3.58 -1.80 -34.00
N LYS A 193 -4.61 -1.42 -34.77
CA LYS A 193 -5.87 -2.17 -34.84
C LYS A 193 -5.65 -3.56 -35.45
N LYS A 194 -4.80 -3.68 -36.48
CA LYS A 194 -4.42 -4.98 -37.06
C LYS A 194 -3.72 -5.86 -36.02
N LEU A 195 -2.80 -5.29 -35.24
CA LEU A 195 -2.11 -5.96 -34.15
C LEU A 195 -3.11 -6.51 -33.12
N TYR A 196 -4.00 -5.65 -32.62
CA TYR A 196 -4.93 -6.01 -31.55
C TYR A 196 -6.15 -6.82 -31.97
N ALA A 197 -6.39 -6.96 -33.27
CA ALA A 197 -7.34 -7.93 -33.80
C ALA A 197 -6.82 -9.38 -33.73
N GLN A 198 -5.51 -9.57 -33.49
CA GLN A 198 -4.94 -10.92 -33.32
C GLN A 198 -5.37 -11.52 -31.96
N PRO A 199 -5.58 -12.84 -31.90
CA PRO A 199 -5.93 -13.53 -30.65
C PRO A 199 -4.93 -13.28 -29.53
N GLN A 200 -5.44 -13.03 -28.34
CA GLN A 200 -4.67 -12.78 -27.11
C GLN A 200 -5.31 -13.58 -25.97
N VAL A 201 -4.48 -14.27 -25.19
CA VAL A 201 -4.91 -14.89 -23.94
C VAL A 201 -5.11 -13.81 -22.87
N PRO A 202 -6.06 -13.93 -21.94
CA PRO A 202 -6.13 -13.04 -20.77
C PRO A 202 -4.87 -13.10 -19.92
N VAL A 203 -4.53 -12.03 -19.18
CA VAL A 203 -3.35 -12.01 -18.30
C VAL A 203 -3.43 -13.08 -17.20
N THR A 204 -4.63 -13.40 -16.75
CA THR A 204 -4.91 -14.45 -15.76
C THR A 204 -4.54 -15.86 -16.22
N GLU A 205 -4.51 -16.09 -17.54
CA GLU A 205 -4.15 -17.38 -18.16
C GLU A 205 -2.73 -17.33 -18.76
N TRP A 206 -2.03 -16.21 -18.59
CA TRP A 206 -0.71 -16.01 -19.16
C TRP A 206 0.36 -16.43 -18.16
N GLU A 207 0.98 -17.58 -18.41
CA GLU A 207 2.18 -18.00 -17.69
C GLU A 207 3.38 -17.14 -18.16
N PHE A 208 3.67 -16.05 -17.46
CA PHE A 208 4.88 -15.30 -17.69
C PHE A 208 6.10 -16.16 -17.32
N LYS A 209 6.75 -16.74 -18.33
CA LYS A 209 8.02 -17.44 -18.20
C LYS A 209 9.08 -16.68 -19.00
N TRP A 210 9.79 -15.77 -18.34
CA TRP A 210 10.88 -15.02 -18.96
C TRP A 210 12.06 -15.96 -19.25
N ASN A 211 12.16 -16.45 -20.48
CA ASN A 211 13.21 -17.35 -20.96
C ASN A 211 14.02 -16.67 -22.09
N GLY A 212 14.26 -15.36 -21.99
CA GLY A 212 15.00 -14.59 -23.00
C GLY A 212 14.23 -14.39 -24.32
N HIS A 213 14.83 -14.77 -25.45
CA HIS A 213 14.30 -14.50 -26.81
C HIS A 213 13.16 -15.44 -27.26
N GLN A 214 12.81 -16.46 -26.49
CA GLN A 214 11.84 -17.51 -26.87
C GLN A 214 10.43 -17.34 -26.26
N THR A 215 10.20 -16.26 -25.52
CA THR A 215 8.93 -16.06 -24.80
C THR A 215 7.82 -15.52 -25.72
N VAL A 216 6.61 -16.09 -25.63
CA VAL A 216 5.41 -15.54 -26.27
C VAL A 216 5.05 -14.22 -25.58
N ARG A 217 5.28 -13.11 -26.28
CA ARG A 217 5.01 -11.76 -25.77
C ARG A 217 3.57 -11.36 -26.02
N ARG A 218 2.90 -10.84 -24.99
CA ARG A 218 1.58 -10.21 -25.19
C ARG A 218 1.75 -8.97 -26.06
N HIS A 219 0.71 -8.62 -26.81
CA HIS A 219 0.72 -7.45 -27.67
C HIS A 219 0.87 -6.13 -26.90
N SER A 220 0.45 -6.07 -25.62
CA SER A 220 0.65 -4.91 -24.72
C SER A 220 2.14 -4.59 -24.52
N TYR A 221 3.00 -5.60 -24.37
CA TYR A 221 4.46 -5.44 -24.27
C TYR A 221 5.06 -4.94 -25.59
N LEU A 222 4.51 -5.37 -26.72
CA LEU A 222 5.00 -4.96 -28.04
C LEU A 222 4.60 -3.52 -28.38
N LEU A 223 3.37 -3.10 -28.04
CA LEU A 223 2.84 -1.78 -28.36
C LEU A 223 1.93 -1.30 -27.23
N TYR A 224 2.34 -0.34 -26.41
CA TYR A 224 1.51 0.12 -25.30
C TYR A 224 0.14 0.60 -25.75
N ARG A 225 -0.93 0.09 -25.13
CA ARG A 225 -2.31 0.49 -25.42
C ARG A 225 -2.55 1.98 -25.22
N ARG A 226 -1.84 2.59 -24.27
CA ARG A 226 -1.83 4.05 -24.04
C ARG A 226 -1.60 4.83 -25.34
N LEU A 227 -0.61 4.43 -26.15
CA LEU A 227 -0.32 5.08 -27.43
C LEU A 227 -1.51 5.02 -28.37
N VAL A 228 -2.14 3.85 -28.47
CA VAL A 228 -3.23 3.61 -29.41
C VAL A 228 -4.48 4.39 -29.01
N VAL A 229 -4.77 4.45 -27.71
CA VAL A 229 -5.81 5.32 -27.15
C VAL A 229 -5.51 6.78 -27.44
N GLU A 230 -4.27 7.24 -27.21
CA GLU A 230 -3.87 8.62 -27.47
C GLU A 230 -3.96 9.00 -28.96
N LEU A 231 -3.51 8.13 -29.87
CA LEU A 231 -3.64 8.30 -31.32
C LEU A 231 -5.11 8.45 -31.74
N ALA A 232 -5.97 7.57 -31.22
CA ALA A 232 -7.40 7.63 -31.50
C ALA A 232 -8.03 8.94 -31.00
N ILE A 233 -7.68 9.39 -29.79
CA ILE A 233 -8.13 10.67 -29.24
C ILE A 233 -7.67 11.85 -30.11
N ARG A 234 -6.39 11.91 -30.49
CA ARG A 234 -5.83 12.98 -31.34
C ARG A 234 -6.47 13.04 -32.72
N LEU A 235 -6.94 11.91 -33.24
CA LEU A 235 -7.69 11.81 -34.49
C LEU A 235 -9.20 12.09 -34.34
N GLY A 236 -9.69 12.31 -33.12
CA GLY A 236 -11.12 12.50 -32.82
C GLY A 236 -11.95 11.21 -32.87
N LYS A 237 -11.30 10.04 -32.88
CA LYS A 237 -11.94 8.71 -32.94
C LYS A 237 -12.20 8.16 -31.54
N PHE A 238 -13.03 8.86 -30.75
CA PHE A 238 -13.26 8.54 -29.33
C PHE A 238 -13.86 7.15 -29.10
N GLY A 239 -14.76 6.67 -29.97
CA GLY A 239 -15.30 5.30 -29.86
C GLY A 239 -14.22 4.23 -30.02
N THR A 240 -13.30 4.40 -30.98
CA THR A 240 -12.14 3.50 -31.12
C THR A 240 -11.19 3.59 -29.92
N ALA A 241 -11.03 4.77 -29.32
CA ALA A 241 -10.26 4.92 -28.09
C ALA A 241 -10.90 4.11 -26.94
N ALA A 242 -12.24 4.16 -26.80
CA ALA A 242 -12.98 3.41 -25.79
C ALA A 242 -12.90 1.90 -26.02
N GLU A 243 -13.03 1.43 -27.26
CA GLU A 243 -12.89 0.01 -27.63
C GLU A 243 -11.51 -0.55 -27.25
N ILE A 244 -10.44 0.19 -27.58
CA ILE A 244 -9.07 -0.24 -27.28
C ILE A 244 -8.77 -0.19 -25.78
N LEU A 245 -9.29 0.83 -25.07
CA LEU A 245 -9.18 0.90 -23.63
C LEU A 245 -9.92 -0.27 -22.97
N SER A 246 -11.17 -0.54 -23.35
CA SER A 246 -11.95 -1.68 -22.88
C SER A 246 -11.22 -3.01 -23.09
N LEU A 247 -10.65 -3.22 -24.28
CA LEU A 247 -9.85 -4.40 -24.57
C LEU A 247 -8.66 -4.53 -23.61
N GLY A 248 -7.98 -3.42 -23.30
CA GLY A 248 -6.89 -3.38 -22.33
C GLY A 248 -7.32 -3.73 -20.92
N LEU A 249 -8.41 -3.15 -20.44
CA LEU A 249 -8.91 -3.42 -19.09
C LEU A 249 -9.27 -4.89 -18.90
N ARG A 250 -9.87 -5.52 -19.92
CA ARG A 250 -10.28 -6.94 -19.86
C ARG A 250 -9.13 -7.92 -20.00
N LEU A 251 -8.14 -7.60 -20.82
CA LEU A 251 -7.04 -8.52 -21.11
C LEU A 251 -5.85 -8.33 -20.20
N ASP A 252 -5.50 -7.09 -19.87
CA ASP A 252 -4.22 -6.71 -19.28
C ASP A 252 -4.37 -6.01 -17.92
N GLY A 253 -5.53 -5.43 -17.61
CA GLY A 253 -5.71 -4.62 -16.41
C GLY A 253 -4.90 -3.32 -16.44
N PHE A 254 -4.35 -2.92 -15.29
CA PHE A 254 -3.52 -1.72 -15.09
C PHE A 254 -2.10 -2.06 -14.61
N ASN A 255 -1.40 -2.97 -15.30
CA ASN A 255 -0.11 -3.45 -14.80
C ASN A 255 0.99 -2.36 -14.80
N ASP A 256 1.91 -2.49 -13.84
CA ASP A 256 3.09 -1.63 -13.72
C ASP A 256 4.17 -1.94 -14.77
N ILE A 257 4.06 -3.10 -15.43
CA ILE A 257 5.11 -3.65 -16.31
C ILE A 257 5.04 -3.05 -17.73
N ASP A 258 3.86 -2.61 -18.20
CA ASP A 258 3.63 -2.16 -19.58
C ASP A 258 3.33 -0.65 -19.71
N GLY A 259 3.62 0.16 -18.68
CA GLY A 259 3.24 1.58 -18.68
C GLY A 259 1.72 1.81 -18.73
N ALA A 260 0.95 0.79 -18.35
CA ALA A 260 -0.51 0.75 -18.42
C ALA A 260 -1.20 1.21 -17.14
N GLN A 261 -0.47 1.81 -16.19
CA GLN A 261 -1.02 2.34 -14.94
C GLN A 261 -2.24 3.25 -15.19
N LEU A 262 -3.33 3.02 -14.44
CA LEU A 262 -4.57 3.82 -14.54
C LEU A 262 -4.29 5.32 -14.46
N GLY A 263 -3.41 5.74 -13.55
CA GLY A 263 -3.04 7.15 -13.40
C GLY A 263 -2.47 7.78 -14.68
N ARG A 264 -1.78 7.00 -15.53
CA ARG A 264 -1.25 7.46 -16.83
C ARG A 264 -2.33 7.56 -17.90
N TYR A 265 -3.39 6.76 -17.83
CA TYR A 265 -4.56 6.89 -18.69
C TYR A 265 -5.43 8.09 -18.31
N LEU A 266 -5.69 8.29 -17.01
CA LEU A 266 -6.43 9.47 -16.53
C LEU A 266 -5.69 10.78 -16.81
N PHE A 267 -4.36 10.71 -16.95
CA PHE A 267 -3.53 11.79 -17.44
C PHE A 267 -3.56 11.97 -18.97
N LEU A 268 -4.27 11.19 -19.79
CA LEU A 268 -4.28 11.44 -21.25
C LEU A 268 -5.12 12.68 -21.60
N PRO A 269 -4.62 13.61 -22.44
CA PRO A 269 -5.42 14.75 -22.89
C PRO A 269 -6.61 14.26 -23.71
N GLY A 270 -7.82 14.64 -23.30
CA GLY A 270 -9.07 14.22 -23.96
C GLY A 270 -9.65 12.87 -23.48
N ILE A 271 -9.04 12.22 -22.48
CA ILE A 271 -9.56 10.96 -21.92
C ILE A 271 -10.99 11.09 -21.39
N TYR A 272 -11.36 12.23 -20.81
CA TYR A 272 -12.69 12.50 -20.28
C TYR A 272 -13.80 12.55 -21.37
N ARG A 273 -13.44 12.54 -22.66
CA ARG A 273 -14.39 12.31 -23.77
C ARG A 273 -14.56 10.84 -24.12
N VAL A 274 -13.65 9.98 -23.66
CA VAL A 274 -13.63 8.53 -23.87
C VAL A 274 -14.31 7.81 -22.71
N LEU A 275 -14.11 8.24 -21.47
CA LEU A 275 -14.65 7.57 -20.27
C LEU A 275 -16.19 7.40 -20.30
N PRO A 276 -17.01 8.37 -20.76
CA PRO A 276 -18.44 8.15 -20.91
C PRO A 276 -18.79 7.00 -21.87
N LEU A 277 -18.09 6.92 -23.00
CA LEU A 277 -18.29 5.86 -24.00
C LEU A 277 -17.84 4.49 -23.47
N LEU A 278 -16.77 4.45 -22.67
CA LEU A 278 -16.35 3.23 -21.97
C LEU A 278 -17.43 2.78 -20.97
N ALA A 279 -17.98 3.71 -20.19
CA ALA A 279 -18.98 3.43 -19.16
C ALA A 279 -20.30 2.86 -19.71
N GLU A 280 -20.67 3.13 -20.96
CA GLU A 280 -21.84 2.54 -21.62
C GLU A 280 -21.82 1.00 -21.62
N SER A 281 -20.63 0.41 -21.69
CA SER A 281 -20.42 -1.04 -21.67
C SER A 281 -20.36 -1.65 -20.25
N LYS A 282 -20.42 -0.82 -19.20
CA LYS A 282 -20.35 -1.24 -17.79
C LYS A 282 -19.26 -2.30 -17.54
N LYS A 283 -19.58 -3.36 -16.79
CA LYS A 283 -18.70 -4.48 -16.48
C LYS A 283 -18.30 -5.33 -17.69
N GLU A 284 -19.08 -5.31 -18.77
CA GLU A 284 -18.73 -6.06 -19.98
C GLU A 284 -17.53 -5.47 -20.70
N GLY A 285 -17.33 -4.15 -20.64
CA GLY A 285 -16.16 -3.50 -21.23
C GLY A 285 -15.14 -2.96 -20.23
N ASN A 286 -15.51 -2.75 -18.97
CA ASN A 286 -14.62 -2.34 -17.89
C ASN A 286 -14.86 -3.22 -16.65
N PRO A 287 -14.02 -4.24 -16.39
CA PRO A 287 -14.14 -5.10 -15.20
C PRO A 287 -14.10 -4.34 -13.87
N PHE A 288 -13.51 -3.15 -13.84
CA PHE A 288 -13.40 -2.28 -12.68
C PHE A 288 -14.58 -1.31 -12.53
N TYR A 289 -15.61 -1.43 -13.37
CA TYR A 289 -16.78 -0.54 -13.34
C TYR A 289 -17.53 -0.68 -12.02
N ILE A 290 -17.69 0.44 -11.32
CA ILE A 290 -18.50 0.56 -10.11
C ILE A 290 -19.91 1.01 -10.50
N GLU A 291 -20.95 0.31 -10.06
CA GLU A 291 -22.34 0.73 -10.31
C GLU A 291 -22.67 2.00 -9.51
N GLY A 292 -23.65 2.79 -9.98
CA GLY A 292 -23.99 4.08 -9.36
C GLY A 292 -24.38 3.99 -7.88
N ASP A 293 -25.31 3.08 -7.56
CA ASP A 293 -25.81 2.88 -6.19
C ASP A 293 -24.71 2.35 -5.25
N ASP A 294 -23.83 1.49 -5.77
CA ASP A 294 -22.65 1.02 -5.05
C ASP A 294 -21.72 2.20 -4.75
N ALA A 295 -21.40 3.02 -5.77
CA ALA A 295 -20.53 4.17 -5.61
C ALA A 295 -21.05 5.18 -4.56
N ASP A 296 -22.36 5.46 -4.53
CA ASP A 296 -22.96 6.32 -3.51
C ASP A 296 -22.74 5.76 -2.10
N THR A 297 -23.02 4.48 -1.92
CA THR A 297 -22.82 3.78 -0.65
C THR A 297 -21.34 3.80 -0.21
N MET A 298 -20.43 3.55 -1.14
CA MET A 298 -18.98 3.55 -0.87
C MET A 298 -18.49 4.92 -0.39
N ILE A 299 -18.90 5.97 -1.08
CA ILE A 299 -18.46 7.35 -0.78
C ILE A 299 -19.01 7.81 0.56
N GLU A 300 -20.28 7.54 0.84
CA GLU A 300 -20.88 7.86 2.13
C GLU A 300 -20.12 7.21 3.29
N GLN A 301 -19.80 5.92 3.17
CA GLN A 301 -19.07 5.19 4.21
C GLN A 301 -17.64 5.72 4.39
N VAL A 302 -16.91 5.95 3.30
CA VAL A 302 -15.53 6.46 3.37
C VAL A 302 -15.48 7.87 3.94
N ILE A 303 -16.37 8.78 3.52
CA ILE A 303 -16.44 10.14 4.06
C ILE A 303 -16.80 10.13 5.54
N THR A 304 -17.72 9.25 5.94
CA THR A 304 -18.07 9.07 7.36
C THR A 304 -16.86 8.60 8.16
N ALA A 305 -16.09 7.63 7.65
CA ALA A 305 -14.87 7.17 8.30
C ALA A 305 -13.81 8.28 8.41
N LEU A 306 -13.59 9.06 7.36
CA LEU A 306 -12.68 10.23 7.39
C LEU A 306 -13.09 11.24 8.47
N LYS A 307 -14.39 11.59 8.54
CA LYS A 307 -14.93 12.49 9.57
C LYS A 307 -14.70 11.94 10.97
N VAL A 308 -15.03 10.67 11.19
CA VAL A 308 -14.86 10.02 12.49
C VAL A 308 -13.38 10.03 12.89
N ARG A 309 -12.46 9.67 11.98
CA ARG A 309 -11.02 9.68 12.26
C ARG A 309 -10.51 11.10 12.57
N ALA A 310 -10.95 12.09 11.82
CA ALA A 310 -10.55 13.49 12.01
C ALA A 310 -11.10 14.10 13.31
N GLN A 311 -12.29 13.71 13.75
CA GLN A 311 -12.94 14.27 14.95
C GLN A 311 -12.55 13.54 16.23
N ASN A 312 -12.45 12.20 16.17
CA ASN A 312 -12.33 11.35 17.35
C ASN A 312 -10.96 10.63 17.42
N GLY A 313 -10.04 10.91 16.48
CA GLY A 313 -8.77 10.21 16.39
C GLY A 313 -8.91 8.75 15.98
N ARG A 314 -7.86 7.96 16.25
CA ARG A 314 -7.83 6.52 15.97
C ARG A 314 -8.98 5.82 16.69
N GLN A 315 -9.79 5.07 15.94
CA GLN A 315 -10.89 4.27 16.49
C GLN A 315 -10.42 2.84 16.72
N TRP A 316 -9.32 2.71 17.45
CA TRP A 316 -8.63 1.45 17.60
C TRP A 316 -9.53 0.42 18.27
N SER A 317 -9.79 -0.70 17.59
CA SER A 317 -10.65 -1.76 18.11
C SER A 317 -10.03 -2.44 19.33
N LEU A 318 -8.70 -2.45 19.44
CA LEU A 318 -7.94 -3.00 20.56
C LEU A 318 -7.52 -1.96 21.61
N ALA A 319 -8.15 -0.77 21.62
CA ALA A 319 -7.84 0.25 22.63
C ALA A 319 -8.05 -0.26 24.07
N PRO A 320 -7.26 0.19 25.05
CA PRO A 320 -7.37 -0.24 26.46
C PRO A 320 -8.77 -0.10 27.05
N GLU A 321 -9.51 0.95 26.68
CA GLU A 321 -10.86 1.21 27.15
C GLU A 321 -11.93 0.29 26.53
N ARG A 322 -11.57 -0.50 25.51
CA ARG A 322 -12.48 -1.42 24.80
C ARG A 322 -12.17 -2.89 25.06
N VAL A 323 -10.89 -3.24 25.09
CA VAL A 323 -10.41 -4.62 25.20
C VAL A 323 -9.45 -4.74 26.38
N GLY A 324 -9.84 -5.54 27.38
CA GLY A 324 -8.97 -5.84 28.53
C GLY A 324 -7.89 -6.88 28.20
N TRP A 325 -6.90 -7.01 29.08
CA TRP A 325 -5.77 -7.95 28.90
C TRP A 325 -6.19 -9.40 28.68
N GLN A 326 -7.21 -9.90 29.40
CA GLN A 326 -7.72 -11.26 29.20
C GLN A 326 -8.17 -11.51 27.76
N GLU A 327 -8.99 -10.61 27.21
CA GLU A 327 -9.46 -10.76 25.84
C GLU A 327 -8.32 -10.60 24.83
N LEU A 328 -7.39 -9.66 25.07
CA LEU A 328 -6.26 -9.41 24.20
C LEU A 328 -5.33 -10.63 24.09
N LEU A 329 -4.97 -11.23 25.22
CA LEU A 329 -4.10 -12.41 25.28
C LEU A 329 -4.80 -13.67 24.74
N ASP A 330 -6.09 -13.84 25.01
CA ASP A 330 -6.89 -14.92 24.42
C ASP A 330 -6.89 -14.84 22.88
N ARG A 331 -7.01 -13.63 22.32
CA ARG A 331 -6.98 -13.40 20.87
C ARG A 331 -5.59 -13.65 20.30
N LEU A 332 -4.54 -13.16 20.96
CA LEU A 332 -3.14 -13.43 20.62
C LEU A 332 -2.90 -14.94 20.51
N ALA A 333 -3.21 -15.68 21.58
CA ALA A 333 -2.98 -17.12 21.65
C ALA A 333 -3.76 -17.89 20.58
N LYS A 334 -5.05 -17.57 20.37
CA LYS A 334 -5.87 -18.22 19.35
C LYS A 334 -5.33 -17.97 17.94
N ALA A 335 -4.97 -16.73 17.61
CA ALA A 335 -4.44 -16.40 16.29
C ALA A 335 -3.05 -17.00 16.07
N ALA A 336 -2.17 -16.91 17.07
CA ALA A 336 -0.84 -17.50 17.06
C ALA A 336 -0.87 -19.02 16.83
N TRP A 337 -1.76 -19.73 17.54
CA TRP A 337 -1.94 -21.17 17.36
C TRP A 337 -2.40 -21.57 15.95
N ILE A 338 -3.19 -20.72 15.28
CA ILE A 338 -3.63 -20.98 13.90
C ILE A 338 -2.47 -20.75 12.93
N VAL A 339 -1.75 -19.64 13.08
CA VAL A 339 -0.71 -19.20 12.13
C VAL A 339 0.59 -20.01 12.27
N ASN A 340 0.95 -20.43 13.48
CA ASN A 340 2.23 -21.10 13.78
C ASN A 340 2.06 -22.49 14.44
N ARG A 341 0.98 -23.21 14.13
CA ARG A 341 0.63 -24.47 14.81
C ARG A 341 1.78 -25.48 14.90
N LYS A 342 2.54 -25.62 13.82
CA LYS A 342 3.56 -26.67 13.68
C LYS A 342 4.70 -26.47 14.67
N GLU A 343 5.25 -25.26 14.75
CA GLU A 343 6.32 -24.96 15.71
C GLU A 343 5.82 -25.11 17.15
N TYR A 344 4.60 -24.64 17.46
CA TYR A 344 4.03 -24.86 18.80
C TYR A 344 3.87 -26.34 19.15
N GLN A 345 3.49 -27.20 18.20
CA GLN A 345 3.42 -28.64 18.42
C GLN A 345 4.82 -29.26 18.64
N GLU A 346 5.85 -28.76 17.96
CA GLU A 346 7.25 -29.15 18.16
C GLU A 346 7.77 -28.73 19.54
N LEU A 347 7.29 -27.60 20.07
CA LEU A 347 7.50 -27.13 21.45
C LEU A 347 6.67 -27.91 22.49
N GLY A 348 5.77 -28.80 22.05
CA GLY A 348 4.98 -29.69 22.91
C GLY A 348 3.62 -29.15 23.33
N LEU A 349 3.14 -28.07 22.71
CA LEU A 349 1.84 -27.48 23.02
C LEU A 349 0.72 -28.21 22.27
N THR A 350 -0.45 -28.28 22.89
CA THR A 350 -1.59 -29.05 22.37
C THR A 350 -2.77 -28.18 21.96
N CYS A 351 -2.89 -26.98 22.52
CA CYS A 351 -3.91 -26.00 22.16
C CYS A 351 -3.43 -24.55 22.34
N ALA A 352 -4.27 -23.60 21.96
CA ALA A 352 -3.96 -22.17 22.05
C ALA A 352 -3.75 -21.73 23.50
N GLU A 353 -4.53 -22.26 24.43
CA GLU A 353 -4.46 -21.92 25.85
C GLU A 353 -3.09 -22.28 26.46
N ASP A 354 -2.40 -23.30 25.92
CA ASP A 354 -1.05 -23.70 26.39
C ASP A 354 0.03 -22.65 26.05
N ILE A 355 -0.26 -21.69 25.16
CA ILE A 355 0.67 -20.61 24.79
C ILE A 355 0.84 -19.62 25.94
N LEU A 356 -0.22 -19.39 26.73
CA LEU A 356 -0.20 -18.43 27.83
C LEU A 356 0.32 -19.08 29.11
N TYR A 357 1.20 -18.40 29.83
CA TYR A 357 1.66 -18.87 31.13
C TYR A 357 0.63 -18.61 32.23
N SER A 358 0.80 -19.30 33.36
CA SER A 358 -0.07 -19.09 34.53
C SER A 358 0.06 -17.63 35.02
N PRO A 359 -1.02 -17.03 35.55
CA PRO A 359 -0.95 -15.69 36.13
C PRO A 359 0.11 -15.57 37.23
N ALA A 360 0.78 -14.43 37.29
CA ALA A 360 1.68 -14.08 38.38
C ALA A 360 0.90 -13.71 39.65
N THR A 361 1.45 -14.09 40.78
CA THR A 361 1.01 -13.70 42.12
C THR A 361 1.51 -12.30 42.48
N GLU A 362 0.88 -11.63 43.45
CA GLU A 362 1.36 -10.32 43.92
C GLU A 362 2.73 -10.43 44.60
N GLU A 363 3.04 -11.60 45.18
CA GLU A 363 4.36 -11.91 45.71
C GLU A 363 5.43 -11.91 44.61
N GLU A 364 5.19 -12.60 43.49
CA GLU A 364 6.11 -12.63 42.33
C GLU A 364 6.28 -11.24 41.70
N ILE A 365 5.21 -10.44 41.62
CA ILE A 365 5.28 -9.05 41.17
C ILE A 365 6.16 -8.21 42.12
N SER A 366 5.97 -8.38 43.43
CA SER A 366 6.75 -7.64 44.44
C SER A 366 8.23 -8.03 44.42
N GLU A 367 8.54 -9.31 44.18
CA GLU A 367 9.91 -9.80 44.04
C GLU A 367 10.60 -9.26 42.79
N ALA A 368 9.87 -9.21 41.65
CA ALA A 368 10.36 -8.58 40.43
C ALA A 368 10.64 -7.08 40.64
N GLU A 369 9.72 -6.34 41.26
CA GLU A 369 9.91 -4.91 41.55
C GLU A 369 11.08 -4.64 42.50
N ALA A 370 11.32 -5.55 43.46
CA ALA A 370 12.49 -5.46 44.33
C ALA A 370 13.82 -5.68 43.57
N LYS A 371 13.79 -6.41 42.46
CA LYS A 371 14.97 -6.71 41.63
C LYS A 371 15.29 -5.58 40.65
N VAL A 372 14.29 -5.11 39.89
CA VAL A 372 14.52 -4.18 38.76
C VAL A 372 13.96 -2.78 38.97
N GLY A 373 13.33 -2.52 40.12
CA GLY A 373 12.58 -1.29 40.37
C GLY A 373 11.12 -1.40 39.97
N GLU A 374 10.36 -0.31 40.14
CA GLU A 374 8.93 -0.29 39.84
C GLU A 374 8.64 -0.77 38.40
N LEU A 375 7.62 -1.62 38.25
CA LEU A 375 7.17 -2.10 36.95
C LEU A 375 6.04 -1.23 36.41
N PRO A 376 5.93 -1.06 35.08
CA PRO A 376 4.79 -0.40 34.46
C PRO A 376 3.45 -1.03 34.86
N SER A 377 2.42 -0.20 35.02
CA SER A 377 1.09 -0.64 35.48
C SER A 377 0.42 -1.60 34.50
N ASP A 378 0.53 -1.35 33.19
CA ASP A 378 -0.03 -2.21 32.14
C ASP A 378 0.65 -3.59 32.13
N LEU A 379 1.97 -3.67 32.34
CA LEU A 379 2.71 -4.93 32.46
C LEU A 379 2.25 -5.70 33.70
N LYS A 380 2.08 -5.02 34.84
CA LYS A 380 1.53 -5.64 36.06
C LYS A 380 0.14 -6.21 35.82
N ASP A 381 -0.72 -5.47 35.12
CA ASP A 381 -2.07 -5.93 34.78
C ASP A 381 -2.06 -7.11 33.80
N MET A 382 -1.08 -7.16 32.89
CA MET A 382 -0.87 -8.28 31.97
C MET A 382 -0.44 -9.54 32.73
N VAL A 383 0.59 -9.45 33.59
CA VAL A 383 1.11 -10.63 34.31
C VAL A 383 0.11 -11.21 35.31
N ARG A 384 -0.79 -10.39 35.86
CA ARG A 384 -1.96 -10.85 36.66
C ARG A 384 -2.96 -11.67 35.87
N VAL A 385 -2.93 -11.61 34.54
CA VAL A 385 -3.76 -12.41 33.64
C VAL A 385 -2.99 -13.61 33.11
N ALA A 386 -1.75 -13.41 32.66
CA ALA A 386 -0.82 -14.48 32.27
C ALA A 386 0.60 -13.96 32.46
N ASN A 387 1.46 -14.68 33.18
CA ASN A 387 2.86 -14.30 33.41
C ASN A 387 3.72 -14.52 32.14
N GLY A 388 3.32 -13.91 31.03
CA GLY A 388 3.94 -14.10 29.72
C GLY A 388 3.27 -15.15 28.83
N PHE A 389 3.90 -15.39 27.69
CA PHE A 389 3.39 -16.26 26.63
C PHE A 389 4.51 -16.74 25.72
N GLN A 390 4.33 -17.90 25.10
CA GLN A 390 5.31 -18.51 24.20
C GLN A 390 5.25 -17.93 22.78
N GLY A 391 6.43 -17.67 22.20
CA GLY A 391 6.60 -17.39 20.78
C GLY A 391 7.23 -18.57 20.04
N GLY A 392 8.02 -18.26 19.02
CA GLY A 392 8.86 -19.20 18.28
C GLY A 392 10.16 -18.54 17.84
N TRP A 393 10.99 -19.28 17.11
CA TRP A 393 12.37 -18.90 16.76
C TRP A 393 12.45 -17.55 16.03
N HIS A 394 11.57 -17.32 15.06
CA HIS A 394 11.39 -16.02 14.40
C HIS A 394 9.98 -15.43 14.60
N PHE A 395 9.22 -15.99 15.54
CA PHE A 395 7.80 -15.71 15.72
C PHE A 395 7.52 -15.07 17.08
N LEU A 396 6.78 -13.96 17.11
CA LEU A 396 6.53 -13.15 18.31
C LEU A 396 7.81 -12.82 19.10
N LYS A 397 8.96 -12.83 18.41
CA LYS A 397 10.30 -12.65 18.98
C LYS A 397 10.61 -13.56 20.17
N GLY A 398 10.14 -14.80 20.11
CA GLY A 398 10.31 -15.78 21.20
C GLY A 398 9.26 -15.68 22.29
N GLY A 399 8.35 -14.70 22.24
CA GLY A 399 7.39 -14.42 23.30
C GLY A 399 8.10 -13.89 24.55
N ILE A 400 7.39 -13.80 25.66
CA ILE A 400 7.95 -13.30 26.92
C ILE A 400 7.86 -14.33 28.03
N ASN A 401 8.96 -14.53 28.75
CA ASN A 401 9.02 -15.43 29.89
C ASN A 401 8.37 -14.86 31.18
N GLY A 402 7.61 -13.78 31.04
CA GLY A 402 7.00 -13.08 32.17
C GLY A 402 8.04 -12.44 33.08
N LEU A 403 7.76 -12.48 34.37
CA LEU A 403 8.65 -12.02 35.43
C LEU A 403 9.79 -13.00 35.72
N ASP A 404 9.71 -14.23 35.20
CA ASP A 404 10.75 -15.24 35.38
C ASP A 404 11.98 -14.84 34.56
N ASN A 405 13.09 -14.58 35.24
CA ASN A 405 14.34 -14.05 34.66
C ASN A 405 14.24 -12.61 34.14
N ILE A 406 13.37 -11.79 34.73
CA ILE A 406 13.46 -10.33 34.58
C ILE A 406 14.77 -9.82 35.19
N ASP A 407 15.49 -8.93 34.52
CA ASP A 407 16.70 -8.32 35.05
C ASP A 407 16.88 -6.88 34.54
N LEU A 408 17.87 -6.16 35.08
CA LEU A 408 18.36 -4.96 34.43
C LEU A 408 19.21 -5.35 33.22
N ALA A 409 19.16 -4.56 32.15
CA ALA A 409 19.97 -4.82 30.97
C ALA A 409 21.47 -4.73 31.30
N ASP A 410 22.27 -5.58 30.64
CA ASP A 410 23.72 -5.65 30.82
C ASP A 410 24.45 -4.38 30.32
N ASP A 411 25.73 -4.25 30.66
CA ASP A 411 26.61 -3.10 30.34
C ASP A 411 26.70 -2.74 28.84
N ASP A 412 26.25 -3.63 27.93
CA ASP A 412 26.20 -3.41 26.48
C ASP A 412 24.87 -2.79 25.99
N VAL A 413 24.00 -2.32 26.90
CA VAL A 413 22.70 -1.71 26.55
C VAL A 413 22.83 -0.48 25.65
N GLU A 414 23.99 0.21 25.68
CA GLU A 414 24.32 1.29 24.74
C GLU A 414 24.13 0.86 23.28
N ASN A 415 24.47 -0.41 22.96
CA ASN A 415 24.30 -0.97 21.62
C ASN A 415 22.84 -1.19 21.22
N CYS A 416 21.92 -1.18 22.18
CA CYS A 416 20.50 -1.49 22.02
C CYS A 416 19.59 -0.24 22.11
N MET A 417 20.18 0.96 22.29
CA MET A 417 19.45 2.20 22.62
C MET A 417 19.74 3.40 21.71
N TRP A 418 20.45 3.22 20.60
CA TRP A 418 20.89 4.31 19.72
C TRP A 418 19.77 5.24 19.23
N PHE A 419 18.51 4.77 19.16
CA PHE A 419 17.35 5.56 18.72
C PHE A 419 16.82 6.54 19.76
N LEU A 420 17.15 6.37 21.04
CA LEU A 420 16.69 7.24 22.13
C LEU A 420 17.56 8.51 22.29
N GLY A 421 18.60 8.68 21.47
CA GLY A 421 19.47 9.85 21.48
C GLY A 421 20.57 9.79 22.54
N ASP A 422 21.21 10.95 22.80
CA ASP A 422 22.23 11.11 23.84
C ASP A 422 21.55 11.08 25.22
N LEU A 423 21.26 9.88 25.69
CA LEU A 423 20.71 9.61 27.01
C LEU A 423 21.80 9.74 28.10
N ASP A 424 21.42 10.21 29.29
CA ASP A 424 22.30 10.21 30.46
C ASP A 424 22.78 8.77 30.76
N GLN A 425 24.06 8.61 31.11
CA GLN A 425 24.66 7.30 31.42
C GLN A 425 23.92 6.60 32.57
N ASP A 426 23.25 7.35 33.44
CA ASP A 426 22.42 6.81 34.50
C ASP A 426 21.20 6.02 33.99
N ILE A 427 20.71 6.26 32.75
CA ILE A 427 19.59 5.53 32.15
C ILE A 427 19.92 4.07 31.91
N TYR A 428 21.15 3.76 31.53
CA TYR A 428 21.56 2.40 31.19
C TYR A 428 21.31 1.44 32.37
N SER A 429 21.45 1.94 33.60
CA SER A 429 21.15 1.21 34.84
C SER A 429 19.65 1.05 35.17
N LYS A 430 18.76 1.58 34.32
CA LYS A 430 17.29 1.67 34.51
C LYS A 430 16.50 0.98 33.39
N VAL A 431 17.19 0.36 32.45
CA VAL A 431 16.57 -0.46 31.42
C VAL A 431 16.28 -1.84 31.98
N ILE A 432 15.03 -2.25 31.87
CA ILE A 432 14.55 -3.55 32.28
C ILE A 432 14.55 -4.46 31.06
N ALA A 433 15.19 -5.61 31.17
CA ALA A 433 15.21 -6.66 30.17
C ALA A 433 14.25 -7.79 30.56
N LEU A 434 13.34 -8.13 29.65
CA LEU A 434 12.53 -9.34 29.74
C LEU A 434 13.17 -10.45 28.92
N SER A 435 13.35 -11.60 29.55
CA SER A 435 13.83 -12.80 28.86
C SER A 435 12.76 -13.33 27.90
N PRO A 436 13.14 -13.78 26.68
CA PRO A 436 12.21 -14.43 25.78
C PRO A 436 11.77 -15.79 26.35
N ALA A 437 10.52 -16.21 26.07
CA ALA A 437 9.99 -17.49 26.53
C ALA A 437 10.59 -18.70 25.80
N THR A 438 11.05 -18.49 24.56
CA THR A 438 11.64 -19.50 23.69
C THR A 438 12.90 -18.95 23.03
N GLU A 439 13.84 -19.82 22.67
CA GLU A 439 15.04 -19.41 21.93
C GLU A 439 14.63 -18.74 20.61
N CYS A 440 15.12 -17.53 20.38
CA CYS A 440 14.59 -16.64 19.34
C CYS A 440 15.70 -15.85 18.64
N ASP A 441 16.77 -16.53 18.22
CA ASP A 441 17.82 -15.94 17.40
C ASP A 441 18.42 -14.64 17.99
N GLY A 442 18.49 -14.55 19.33
CA GLY A 442 19.05 -13.42 20.05
C GLY A 442 18.16 -12.17 20.15
N PHE A 443 16.85 -12.27 19.97
CA PHE A 443 15.94 -11.17 20.30
C PHE A 443 15.91 -10.89 21.81
N MET A 444 15.95 -9.60 22.16
CA MET A 444 15.78 -9.09 23.51
C MET A 444 14.55 -8.17 23.56
N HIS A 445 13.87 -8.18 24.71
CA HIS A 445 12.73 -7.32 25.00
C HIS A 445 13.12 -6.31 26.08
N LEU A 446 12.99 -5.02 25.78
CA LEU A 446 13.53 -3.95 26.60
C LEU A 446 12.47 -2.90 26.91
N MET A 447 12.51 -2.35 28.12
CA MET A 447 11.68 -1.21 28.52
C MET A 447 12.39 -0.31 29.53
N ILE A 448 11.96 0.95 29.64
CA ILE A 448 12.47 1.88 30.66
C ILE A 448 11.60 1.85 31.91
N SER A 449 12.23 1.82 33.10
CA SER A 449 11.51 1.90 34.37
C SER A 449 10.67 3.20 34.51
N PRO A 450 9.44 3.14 35.06
CA PRO A 450 8.60 4.28 35.42
C PRO A 450 9.30 5.42 36.15
N ALA A 451 10.20 5.10 37.08
CA ALA A 451 10.93 6.09 37.85
C ALA A 451 11.77 7.05 36.99
N TYR A 452 12.11 6.68 35.74
CA TYR A 452 12.90 7.49 34.83
C TYR A 452 12.05 8.37 33.91
N TRP A 453 11.09 7.77 33.18
CA TRP A 453 10.30 8.53 32.19
C TRP A 453 9.25 9.45 32.82
N GLN A 454 8.81 9.18 34.06
CA GLN A 454 7.94 10.08 34.82
C GLN A 454 8.67 11.30 35.39
N ASN A 455 10.02 11.34 35.32
CA ASN A 455 10.79 12.48 35.79
C ASN A 455 11.05 13.48 34.66
N SER A 456 10.36 14.62 34.72
CA SER A 456 10.45 15.70 33.72
C SER A 456 11.84 16.35 33.61
N GLU A 457 12.73 16.16 34.59
CA GLU A 457 14.12 16.63 34.52
C GLU A 457 15.03 15.67 33.73
N SER A 458 14.58 14.43 33.47
CA SER A 458 15.38 13.33 32.93
C SER A 458 15.02 12.98 31.47
N SER A 459 13.90 13.49 30.95
CA SER A 459 13.38 13.12 29.62
C SER A 459 13.70 14.12 28.51
N ASP A 460 14.64 15.06 28.71
CA ASP A 460 15.04 16.10 27.74
C ASP A 460 13.86 16.89 27.12
N GLY A 461 12.74 16.97 27.85
CA GLY A 461 11.52 17.65 27.42
C GLY A 461 10.52 16.80 26.64
N GLU A 462 10.75 15.49 26.48
CA GLU A 462 9.70 14.56 26.06
C GLU A 462 8.79 14.25 27.26
N ASN A 463 7.55 14.73 27.19
CA ASN A 463 6.50 14.33 28.11
C ASN A 463 5.85 13.06 27.54
N PHE A 464 6.12 11.91 28.15
CA PHE A 464 5.29 10.72 27.94
C PHE A 464 3.98 10.91 28.71
N ASP A 465 2.84 10.65 28.07
CA ASP A 465 1.54 10.72 28.75
C ASP A 465 1.46 9.67 29.87
N ASP A 466 0.63 9.89 30.89
CA ASP A 466 0.49 8.98 32.04
C ASP A 466 0.05 7.57 31.56
N GLY A 467 0.96 6.59 31.66
CA GLY A 467 0.77 5.22 31.19
C GLY A 467 1.51 4.86 29.89
N GLU A 468 2.28 5.79 29.30
CA GLU A 468 3.13 5.53 28.13
C GLU A 468 4.61 5.40 28.53
N TYR A 469 5.30 4.40 27.98
CA TYR A 469 6.73 4.18 28.18
C TYR A 469 7.36 3.48 26.97
N PRO A 470 8.64 3.79 26.64
CA PRO A 470 9.31 3.12 25.55
C PRO A 470 9.45 1.62 25.82
N TYR A 471 8.88 0.82 24.92
CA TYR A 471 9.12 -0.60 24.81
C TYR A 471 9.72 -0.88 23.44
N TRP A 472 10.81 -1.63 23.38
CA TRP A 472 11.43 -1.96 22.11
C TRP A 472 12.03 -3.36 22.12
N GLN A 473 12.32 -3.83 20.91
CA GLN A 473 12.92 -5.13 20.66
C GLN A 473 14.20 -4.93 19.85
N TRP A 474 15.22 -5.72 20.17
CA TRP A 474 16.52 -5.62 19.52
C TRP A 474 17.16 -7.00 19.33
N ALA A 475 17.90 -7.17 18.23
CA ALA A 475 18.81 -8.28 18.00
C ALA A 475 20.05 -7.75 17.28
N SER A 476 21.23 -8.30 17.59
CA SER A 476 22.53 -7.80 17.10
C SER A 476 22.69 -7.80 15.58
N TRP A 477 21.91 -8.61 14.87
CA TRP A 477 21.94 -8.73 13.41
C TRP A 477 20.85 -7.89 12.72
N GLN A 478 19.89 -7.32 13.46
CA GLN A 478 18.82 -6.52 12.87
C GLN A 478 19.31 -5.09 12.61
N ALA A 479 19.09 -4.60 11.38
CA ALA A 479 19.32 -3.21 11.05
C ALA A 479 18.14 -2.36 11.54
N GLY A 480 18.26 -1.79 12.74
CA GLY A 480 17.29 -0.90 13.37
C GLY A 480 16.31 -1.58 14.32
N GLU A 481 15.65 -0.78 15.16
CA GLU A 481 14.77 -1.22 16.24
C GLU A 481 13.29 -1.02 15.91
N SER A 482 12.44 -1.86 16.52
CA SER A 482 10.99 -1.62 16.59
C SER A 482 10.64 -1.10 17.97
N CYS A 483 9.99 0.06 18.03
CA CYS A 483 9.65 0.74 19.28
C CYS A 483 8.15 1.05 19.36
N TRP A 484 7.59 0.90 20.56
CA TRP A 484 6.20 1.12 20.93
C TRP A 484 6.13 1.99 22.19
N HIS A 485 4.99 2.63 22.41
CA HIS A 485 4.75 3.49 23.59
C HIS A 485 4.21 2.72 24.80
N SER A 486 4.06 1.40 24.70
CA SER A 486 3.81 0.52 25.84
C SER A 486 3.99 -0.93 25.41
N PHE A 487 4.13 -1.82 26.39
CA PHE A 487 4.10 -3.26 26.14
C PHE A 487 2.74 -3.68 25.58
N ARG A 488 1.65 -3.09 26.07
CA ARG A 488 0.31 -3.32 25.54
C ARG A 488 0.17 -2.95 24.06
N GLU A 489 0.78 -1.85 23.62
CA GLU A 489 0.73 -1.44 22.21
C GLU A 489 1.40 -2.49 21.32
N TRP A 490 2.55 -3.03 21.73
CA TRP A 490 3.20 -4.13 21.01
C TRP A 490 2.29 -5.36 20.91
N VAL A 491 1.80 -5.89 22.03
CA VAL A 491 0.95 -7.09 22.04
C VAL A 491 -0.27 -6.90 21.15
N ALA A 492 -0.92 -5.73 21.22
CA ALA A 492 -2.06 -5.44 20.37
C ALA A 492 -1.70 -5.34 18.89
N SER A 493 -0.53 -4.80 18.53
CA SER A 493 -0.05 -4.81 17.14
C SER A 493 0.19 -6.23 16.60
N GLU A 494 0.69 -7.14 17.44
CA GLU A 494 0.83 -8.56 17.08
C GLU A 494 -0.54 -9.22 16.90
N VAL A 495 -1.51 -8.97 17.77
CA VAL A 495 -2.89 -9.48 17.60
C VAL A 495 -3.47 -9.05 16.25
N GLU A 496 -3.33 -7.77 15.88
CA GLU A 496 -3.79 -7.26 14.57
C GLU A 496 -3.11 -8.00 13.41
N HIS A 497 -1.79 -8.16 13.48
CA HIS A 497 -1.02 -8.84 12.44
C HIS A 497 -1.45 -10.30 12.26
N LEU A 498 -1.54 -11.05 13.37
CA LEU A 498 -1.91 -12.47 13.36
C LEU A 498 -3.34 -12.69 12.89
N GLU A 499 -4.30 -11.90 13.38
CA GLU A 499 -5.69 -12.00 12.92
C GLU A 499 -5.84 -11.67 11.43
N MET A 500 -5.03 -10.74 10.91
CA MET A 500 -4.95 -10.47 9.47
C MET A 500 -4.43 -11.69 8.70
N MET A 501 -3.38 -12.35 9.17
CA MET A 501 -2.85 -13.57 8.57
C MET A 501 -3.91 -14.68 8.55
N VAL A 502 -4.60 -14.90 9.69
CA VAL A 502 -5.72 -15.86 9.79
C VAL A 502 -6.82 -15.54 8.77
N LYS A 503 -7.22 -14.27 8.66
CA LYS A 503 -8.26 -13.83 7.69
C LYS A 503 -7.84 -14.06 6.24
N LYS A 504 -6.54 -13.90 5.93
CA LYS A 504 -5.96 -14.16 4.61
C LYS A 504 -5.68 -15.65 4.36
N GLY A 505 -5.86 -16.52 5.36
CA GLY A 505 -5.52 -17.93 5.28
C GLY A 505 -4.01 -18.18 5.14
N LYS A 506 -3.17 -17.24 5.58
CA LYS A 506 -1.71 -17.36 5.58
C LYS A 506 -1.23 -18.10 6.82
N ILE A 507 -0.21 -18.93 6.67
CA ILE A 507 0.58 -19.54 7.74
C ILE A 507 2.04 -19.11 7.61
N LEU A 508 2.83 -19.15 8.68
CA LEU A 508 4.24 -18.73 8.64
C LEU A 508 5.11 -19.54 7.67
N ASP A 509 4.77 -20.81 7.44
CA ASP A 509 5.51 -21.70 6.52
C ASP A 509 5.42 -21.25 5.04
N ASP A 510 4.49 -20.33 4.68
CA ASP A 510 4.29 -19.88 3.29
C ASP A 510 5.23 -18.75 2.85
N ASP A 511 5.87 -18.03 3.77
CA ASP A 511 6.77 -16.89 3.49
C ASP A 511 8.26 -17.27 3.69
N ASN A 512 8.71 -18.36 3.06
CA ASN A 512 10.13 -18.69 2.86
C ASN A 512 10.67 -18.17 1.52
#